data_AF-C9MWC3-F1
#
_entry.id   AF-C9MWC3-F1
#
_cell.length_a   1.000
_cell.length_b   1.000
_cell.length_c   1.000
_cell.angle_alpha   90.00
_cell.angle_beta   90.00
_cell.angle_gamma   90.00
#
_symmetry.space_group_name_H-M   'P 1'
#
loop_
_entity.id
_entity.type
_entity.pdbx_description
1 polymer ?
#
loop_
_entity_poly.entity_id
_entity_poly.type
_entity_poly.pdbx_seq_one_letter_code
_entity_poly.pdbx_strand_id
1 'polypeptide(L)'
;MGSEIIEYDISSLSLDNLFKSLKNLITSKLNDRNKFEEKMIVNLEEDDYSAEDAYTEVSQIIQINNQVEFNHLLKNKFSKSRIVTLFLCILDMFKNGEIDIIAEENNFFIKSMKN
;
A
#
# COMPACT_ATOMS: atom_id res chain seq x y z
N MET A 1 -33.69 -12.96 2.60
CA MET A 1 -32.42 -13.38 3.24
C MET A 1 -31.69 -12.10 3.59
N GLY A 2 -31.44 -11.87 4.87
CA GLY A 2 -30.88 -10.61 5.37
C GLY A 2 -29.43 -10.48 4.95
N SER A 3 -29.08 -9.35 4.36
CA SER A 3 -27.69 -8.96 4.10
C SER A 3 -27.02 -8.65 5.44
N GLU A 4 -26.21 -9.58 5.94
CA GLU A 4 -25.26 -9.30 7.03
C GLU A 4 -24.31 -8.22 6.54
N ILE A 5 -24.44 -7.03 7.12
CA ILE A 5 -23.51 -5.92 6.94
C ILE A 5 -22.26 -6.33 7.72
N ILE A 6 -21.19 -6.69 7.00
CA ILE A 6 -19.88 -6.94 7.61
C ILE A 6 -19.39 -5.59 8.12
N GLU A 7 -19.54 -5.35 9.43
CA GLU A 7 -19.03 -4.17 10.11
C GLU A 7 -17.52 -4.33 10.24
N TYR A 8 -16.76 -3.67 9.35
CA TYR A 8 -15.31 -3.69 9.37
C TYR A 8 -14.80 -2.86 10.55
N ASP A 9 -14.20 -3.51 11.54
CA ASP A 9 -13.65 -2.86 12.73
C ASP A 9 -12.33 -2.13 12.39
N ILE A 10 -12.45 -0.83 12.18
CA ILE A 10 -11.38 0.12 11.89
C ILE A 10 -10.68 0.63 13.15
N SER A 11 -11.04 0.14 14.36
CA SER A 11 -10.45 0.62 15.62
C SER A 11 -8.93 0.38 15.74
N SER A 12 -8.40 -0.61 15.00
CA SER A 12 -6.97 -0.91 14.92
C SER A 12 -6.18 0.06 14.03
N LEU A 13 -6.84 0.77 13.11
CA LEU A 13 -6.26 1.79 12.21
C LEU A 13 -6.17 3.16 12.89
N SER A 14 -5.70 3.19 14.14
CA SER A 14 -5.39 4.46 14.78
C SER A 14 -4.17 5.11 14.11
N LEU A 15 -4.15 6.45 14.10
CA LEU A 15 -3.01 7.24 13.62
C LEU A 15 -1.69 6.78 14.25
N ASP A 16 -1.71 6.42 15.53
CA ASP A 16 -0.55 5.92 16.26
C ASP A 16 -0.05 4.57 15.74
N ASN A 17 -0.96 3.66 15.39
CA ASN A 17 -0.61 2.36 14.83
C ASN A 17 -0.08 2.49 13.41
N LEU A 18 -0.72 3.32 12.58
CA LEU A 18 -0.24 3.64 11.23
C LEU A 18 1.14 4.29 11.26
N PHE A 19 1.36 5.24 12.18
CA PHE A 19 2.62 5.94 12.30
C PHE A 19 3.74 5.03 12.82
N LYS A 20 3.44 4.13 13.77
CA LYS A 20 4.39 3.10 14.22
C LYS A 20 4.77 2.15 13.09
N SER A 21 3.79 1.65 12.32
CA SER A 21 4.04 0.76 11.20
C SER A 21 4.92 1.43 10.14
N LEU A 22 4.64 2.68 9.80
CA LEU A 22 5.45 3.45 8.84
C LEU A 22 6.88 3.66 9.36
N LYS A 23 7.03 4.03 10.64
CA LYS A 23 8.33 4.27 11.27
C LYS A 23 9.15 2.98 11.34
N ASN A 24 8.51 1.85 11.65
CA ASN A 24 9.16 0.55 11.71
C ASN A 24 9.63 0.09 10.32
N LEU A 25 8.82 0.29 9.28
CA LEU A 25 9.18 -0.03 7.90
C LEU A 25 10.39 0.78 7.42
N ILE A 26 10.43 2.08 7.74
CA ILE A 26 11.56 2.96 7.42
C ILE A 26 12.80 2.52 8.22
N THR A 27 12.65 2.22 9.51
CA THR A 27 13.79 1.92 10.40
C THR A 27 14.38 0.54 10.14
N SER A 28 13.55 -0.47 9.85
CA SER A 28 14.00 -1.83 9.54
C SER A 28 14.77 -1.87 8.22
N LYS A 29 14.33 -1.12 7.21
CA LYS A 29 15.03 -1.04 5.92
C LYS A 29 16.26 -0.13 5.89
N LEU A 30 16.38 0.83 6.83
CA LEU A 30 17.57 1.71 6.93
C LEU A 30 18.72 1.11 7.74
N ASN A 31 18.43 0.21 8.70
CA ASN A 31 19.45 -0.36 9.59
C ASN A 31 20.08 -1.67 9.08
N ASP A 32 19.49 -2.31 8.07
CA ASP A 32 19.99 -3.56 7.51
C ASP A 32 21.10 -3.32 6.47
N ARG A 33 22.26 -2.85 6.94
CA ARG A 33 23.43 -2.46 6.09
C ARG A 33 24.12 -3.63 5.37
N ASN A 34 23.63 -4.87 5.53
CA ASN A 34 24.29 -6.08 5.05
C ASN A 34 23.60 -6.79 3.88
N LYS A 35 22.43 -6.34 3.41
CA LYS A 35 21.84 -6.83 2.16
C LYS A 35 22.10 -5.86 1.02
N PHE A 36 23.05 -6.22 0.18
CA PHE A 36 23.43 -5.53 -1.05
C PHE A 36 22.41 -5.71 -2.20
N GLU A 37 21.15 -6.06 -1.89
CA GLU A 37 20.05 -6.15 -2.84
C GLU A 37 18.99 -5.13 -2.43
N GLU A 38 18.64 -4.23 -3.36
CA GLU A 38 17.76 -3.07 -3.20
C GLU A 38 18.36 -1.90 -2.39
N LYS A 39 19.47 -1.33 -2.89
CA LYS A 39 19.76 0.07 -2.61
C LYS A 39 18.62 0.92 -3.18
N MET A 40 17.72 1.31 -2.29
CA MET A 40 16.66 2.29 -2.48
C MET A 40 17.28 3.60 -3.00
N ILE A 41 17.34 3.78 -4.32
CA ILE A 41 17.72 5.05 -4.92
C ILE A 41 16.48 5.95 -4.78
N VAL A 42 16.45 6.72 -3.69
CA VAL A 42 15.50 7.81 -3.51
C VAL A 42 15.91 8.92 -4.47
N ASN A 43 15.55 8.80 -5.73
CA ASN A 43 15.63 9.93 -6.66
C ASN A 43 14.63 10.98 -6.17
N LEU A 44 15.17 12.14 -5.76
CA LEU A 44 14.43 13.35 -5.42
C LEU A 44 13.86 14.03 -6.69
N GLU A 45 13.46 13.25 -7.69
CA GLU A 45 12.74 13.82 -8.82
C GLU A 45 11.31 14.07 -8.36
N GLU A 46 10.82 15.29 -8.62
CA GLU A 46 9.41 15.67 -8.50
C GLU A 46 8.63 14.84 -9.53
N ASP A 47 8.33 13.58 -9.18
CA ASP A 47 7.38 12.78 -9.94
C ASP A 47 6.01 13.42 -9.64
N ASP A 48 5.36 13.99 -10.67
CA ASP A 48 3.99 14.54 -10.68
C ASP A 48 2.94 13.42 -10.48
N TYR A 49 3.22 12.51 -9.53
CA TYR A 49 2.49 11.29 -9.33
C TYR A 49 1.14 11.59 -8.71
N SER A 50 0.11 11.52 -9.53
CA SER A 50 -1.25 11.86 -9.17
C SER A 50 -2.00 10.66 -8.59
N ALA A 51 -3.16 10.94 -7.98
CA ALA A 51 -4.07 9.90 -7.53
C ALA A 51 -4.64 9.08 -8.71
N GLU A 52 -4.79 9.69 -9.90
CA GLU A 52 -5.23 8.98 -11.12
C GLU A 52 -4.19 7.98 -11.62
N ASP A 53 -2.90 8.36 -11.55
CA ASP A 53 -1.79 7.47 -11.89
C ASP A 53 -1.74 6.28 -10.91
N ALA A 54 -1.90 6.56 -9.62
CA ALA A 54 -1.97 5.54 -8.58
C ALA A 54 -3.13 4.58 -8.81
N TYR A 55 -4.33 5.09 -9.04
CA TYR A 55 -5.51 4.27 -9.29
C TYR A 55 -5.31 3.39 -10.53
N THR A 56 -4.87 3.97 -11.64
CA THR A 56 -4.64 3.24 -12.89
C THR A 56 -3.62 2.12 -12.72
N GLU A 57 -2.49 2.39 -12.06
CA GLU A 57 -1.46 1.38 -11.79
C GLU A 57 -1.97 0.25 -10.91
N VAL A 58 -2.67 0.59 -9.81
CA VAL A 58 -3.22 -0.37 -8.86
C VAL A 58 -4.29 -1.23 -9.52
N SER A 59 -5.24 -0.63 -10.24
CA SER A 59 -6.28 -1.35 -10.97
C SER A 59 -5.70 -2.30 -12.02
N GLN A 60 -4.70 -1.89 -12.80
CA GLN A 60 -4.07 -2.75 -13.80
C GLN A 60 -3.36 -3.95 -13.16
N ILE A 61 -2.59 -3.72 -12.10
CA ILE A 61 -1.81 -4.77 -11.45
C ILE A 61 -2.72 -5.79 -10.75
N ILE A 62 -3.79 -5.32 -10.09
CA ILE A 62 -4.76 -6.18 -9.41
C ILE A 62 -5.64 -6.94 -10.41
N GLN A 63 -5.89 -6.40 -11.60
CA GLN A 63 -6.59 -7.13 -12.65
C GLN A 63 -5.78 -8.32 -13.19
N ILE A 64 -4.45 -8.19 -13.20
CA ILE A 64 -3.52 -9.24 -13.67
C ILE A 64 -3.21 -10.23 -12.54
N ASN A 65 -2.96 -9.72 -11.34
CA ASN A 65 -2.60 -10.49 -10.16
C ASN A 65 -3.75 -10.45 -9.16
N ASN A 66 -4.33 -11.60 -8.82
CA ASN A 66 -5.43 -11.68 -7.84
C ASN A 66 -5.05 -11.08 -6.47
N GLN A 67 -3.76 -11.07 -6.14
CA GLN A 67 -3.20 -10.50 -4.91
C GLN A 67 -1.82 -9.91 -5.21
N VAL A 68 -1.54 -8.72 -4.68
CA VAL A 68 -0.25 -8.03 -4.83
C VAL A 68 0.20 -7.40 -3.52
N GLU A 69 1.48 -7.48 -3.20
CA GLU A 69 2.04 -6.78 -2.03
C GLU A 69 2.25 -5.30 -2.34
N PHE A 70 2.00 -4.41 -1.37
CA PHE A 70 2.19 -2.97 -1.56
C PHE A 70 3.59 -2.58 -2.06
N ASN A 71 4.64 -3.23 -1.55
CA ASN A 71 6.02 -2.96 -1.97
C ASN A 71 6.23 -3.19 -3.48
N HIS A 72 5.52 -4.15 -4.08
CA HIS A 72 5.60 -4.44 -5.50
C HIS A 72 4.93 -3.34 -6.36
N LEU A 73 3.93 -2.64 -5.82
CA LEU A 73 3.28 -1.51 -6.51
C LEU A 73 4.19 -0.28 -6.61
N LEU A 74 5.16 -0.15 -5.70
CA LEU A 74 6.10 0.95 -5.71
C LEU A 74 7.14 0.83 -6.85
N LYS A 75 7.30 -0.36 -7.48
CA LYS A 75 8.18 -0.58 -8.65
C LYS A 75 9.59 0.02 -8.51
N ASN A 76 10.19 -0.09 -7.32
CA ASN A 76 11.48 0.52 -6.97
C ASN A 76 11.54 2.06 -7.04
N LYS A 77 10.39 2.74 -7.14
CA LYS A 77 10.24 4.20 -7.05
C LYS A 77 9.70 4.58 -5.67
N PHE A 78 10.56 5.15 -4.83
CA PHE A 78 10.27 5.41 -3.43
C PHE A 78 10.26 6.89 -3.05
N SER A 79 9.67 7.75 -3.88
CA SER A 79 9.46 9.15 -3.48
C SER A 79 8.40 9.25 -2.38
N LYS A 80 8.58 10.17 -1.43
CA LYS A 80 7.61 10.39 -0.33
C LYS A 80 6.21 10.70 -0.88
N SER A 81 6.14 11.53 -1.92
CA SER A 81 4.89 11.85 -2.61
C SER A 81 4.23 10.58 -3.17
N ARG A 82 4.99 9.75 -3.91
CA ARG A 82 4.48 8.52 -4.50
C ARG A 82 3.95 7.53 -3.47
N ILE A 83 4.70 7.30 -2.39
CA ILE A 83 4.26 6.39 -1.31
C ILE A 83 2.95 6.89 -0.69
N VAL A 84 2.88 8.18 -0.37
CA VAL A 84 1.68 8.78 0.25
C VAL A 84 0.47 8.72 -0.70
N THR A 85 0.64 9.13 -1.96
CA THR A 85 -0.44 9.10 -2.96
C THR A 85 -0.93 7.67 -3.23
N LEU A 86 -0.02 6.70 -3.38
CA LEU A 86 -0.37 5.30 -3.60
C LEU A 86 -1.14 4.72 -2.40
N PHE A 87 -0.68 5.03 -1.19
CA PHE A 87 -1.32 4.57 0.04
C PHE A 87 -2.71 5.16 0.20
N LEU A 88 -2.89 6.47 -0.04
CA LEU A 88 -4.20 7.12 0.01
C LEU A 88 -5.16 6.55 -1.04
N CYS A 89 -4.66 6.28 -2.25
CA CYS A 89 -5.43 5.66 -3.32
C CYS A 89 -5.94 4.26 -2.90
N ILE A 90 -5.08 3.43 -2.32
CA ILE A 90 -5.47 2.10 -1.82
C ILE A 90 -6.53 2.21 -0.72
N LEU A 91 -6.40 3.16 0.21
CA LEU A 91 -7.42 3.37 1.23
C LEU A 91 -8.77 3.80 0.62
N ASP A 92 -8.74 4.65 -0.42
CA ASP A 92 -9.96 5.10 -1.10
C ASP A 92 -10.63 3.94 -1.87
N MET A 93 -9.85 3.14 -2.60
CA MET A 93 -10.35 1.94 -3.28
C MET A 93 -10.90 0.89 -2.31
N PHE A 94 -10.26 0.71 -1.15
CA PHE A 94 -10.74 -0.17 -0.08
C PHE A 94 -12.06 0.33 0.49
N LYS A 95 -12.15 1.65 0.79
CA LYS A 95 -13.38 2.30 1.26
C LYS A 95 -14.53 2.16 0.27
N ASN A 96 -14.23 2.17 -1.04
CA ASN A 96 -15.22 1.98 -2.10
C ASN A 96 -15.61 0.50 -2.33
N GLY A 97 -14.96 -0.45 -1.64
CA GLY A 97 -15.22 -1.89 -1.78
C GLY A 97 -14.67 -2.51 -3.06
N GLU A 98 -13.73 -1.83 -3.75
CA GLU A 98 -13.12 -2.31 -4.99
C GLU A 98 -12.03 -3.36 -4.75
N ILE A 99 -11.38 -3.26 -3.59
CA ILE A 99 -10.25 -4.09 -3.17
C ILE A 99 -10.39 -4.48 -1.70
N ASP A 100 -9.68 -5.54 -1.31
CA ASP A 100 -9.51 -5.98 0.06
C ASP A 100 -8.06 -5.79 0.51
N ILE A 101 -7.85 -5.52 1.80
CA ILE A 101 -6.51 -5.33 2.37
C ILE A 101 -6.25 -6.43 3.39
N ILE A 102 -5.27 -7.27 3.12
CA ILE A 102 -4.82 -8.33 4.02
C ILE A 102 -3.53 -7.83 4.69
N ALA A 103 -3.64 -7.42 5.95
CA ALA A 103 -2.49 -6.99 6.75
C ALA A 103 -1.81 -8.21 7.41
N GLU A 104 -0.50 -8.31 7.25
CA GLU A 104 0.39 -9.23 7.96
C GLU A 104 1.35 -8.45 8.87
N GLU A 105 2.09 -9.13 9.73
CA GLU A 105 2.92 -8.50 10.78
C GLU A 105 3.90 -7.42 10.27
N ASN A 106 4.41 -7.55 9.03
CA ASN A 106 5.40 -6.64 8.48
C ASN A 106 5.01 -5.99 7.14
N ASN A 107 3.92 -6.43 6.50
CA ASN A 107 3.53 -6.03 5.15
C ASN A 107 2.01 -6.10 5.00
N PHE A 108 1.47 -5.55 3.92
CA PHE A 108 0.08 -5.76 3.55
C PHE A 108 -0.06 -6.08 2.07
N PHE A 109 -1.07 -6.89 1.79
CA PHE A 109 -1.44 -7.31 0.45
C PHE A 109 -2.76 -6.66 0.06
N ILE A 110 -2.87 -6.40 -1.23
CA ILE A 110 -4.05 -5.84 -1.85
C ILE A 110 -4.62 -6.91 -2.76
N LYS A 111 -5.89 -7.24 -2.56
CA LYS A 111 -6.58 -8.29 -3.29
C LYS A 111 -7.76 -7.70 -4.04
N SER A 112 -8.00 -8.15 -5.26
CA SER A 112 -9.20 -7.76 -5.99
C SER A 112 -10.45 -8.30 -5.30
N MET A 113 -11.48 -7.47 -5.10
CA MET A 113 -12.81 -7.93 -4.65
C MET A 113 -13.68 -8.46 -5.81
N LYS A 114 -13.10 -8.77 -6.97
CA LYS A 114 -13.85 -9.34 -8.11
C LYS A 114 -14.61 -10.60 -7.66
N ASN A 115 -15.94 -10.48 -7.67
CA ASN A 115 -16.87 -11.60 -7.79
C ASN A 115 -16.70 -12.32 -9.13
#